data_AF-A0A916Q5W6-F1
#
_entry.id   AF-A0A916Q5W6-F1
#
_cell.length_a   1.000
_cell.length_b   1.000
_cell.length_c   1.000
_cell.angle_alpha   90.00
_cell.angle_beta   90.00
_cell.angle_gamma   90.00
#
_symmetry.space_group_name_H-M   'P 1'
#
loop_
_entity.id
_entity.type
_entity.pdbx_description
1 polymer ?
#
loop_
_entity_poly.entity_id
_entity_poly.type
_entity_poly.pdbx_seq_one_letter_code
_entity_poly.pdbx_strand_id
1 'polypeptide(L)'
;MFYASRRVTHFAPNYFLSSLQWILCSGVALTGFATDVIAQSRITPVSPEVKSDQNVKETLQNIRTLSPTKPKVAESVTSVSQLSDVRSTDWAFTALQSLVERYGCIAGYPDRSFRGRQAVSRYEFAAGLNACLDKINEIISTGLADKVSKEDLATIQKLQEEFAAELAILRGRVDTLEAKTTKLEAQQFSTITKLYGQAIFGLQGRLRNSADLAPRNGILTANEADTATNLTLGYDLQLNLLTQFDFHNRSLLLVGLRAANLTTGSGNIFQDNFTRLGYEANSANTFFLSDLSYRFMVGDNAVFIVGTEGVNPVTVFRGPNRVESAGSGPLSAFAQRNPILELGRSRAGVGFDWQIADRISLQGVYAAGDPANPTTLGNGGGLFGSDYTLGGQLTLTPTDAIDVALYYLHAYTTGGSLKISSGDSLISNGGANFLTDAIGATLNWRLSPYLTLGTWGGYTKSNAVNGANGTVETTNWMVYLNLPDLFGRGNLGGIYVGQPPKIVSSNLSFGNVPSAIGLNGVAFGSVGSQPASTTHVELFYRYRISDNISITPGVIFLFNPVHTSTSDTITIGTIRTTFTF
;
A
#
# COMPACT_ATOMS: atom_id res chain seq x y z
N MET A 1 49.13 47.45 -41.76
CA MET A 1 48.54 48.80 -41.64
C MET A 1 47.71 48.80 -40.35
N PHE A 2 48.23 49.48 -39.32
CA PHE A 2 47.64 50.03 -38.10
C PHE A 2 46.08 50.08 -37.98
N TYR A 3 45.39 49.96 -36.83
CA TYR A 3 45.58 50.52 -35.47
C TYR A 3 44.72 49.70 -34.46
N ALA A 4 45.30 49.10 -33.39
CA ALA A 4 45.18 49.41 -31.93
C ALA A 4 43.78 49.22 -31.26
N SER A 5 43.60 48.79 -30.01
CA SER A 5 44.37 49.08 -28.78
C SER A 5 44.00 48.16 -27.59
N ARG A 6 45.04 47.60 -26.94
CA ARG A 6 45.35 47.44 -25.47
C ARG A 6 44.19 47.50 -24.44
N ARG A 7 44.15 46.64 -23.40
CA ARG A 7 45.16 46.58 -22.29
C ARG A 7 45.28 45.22 -21.62
N VAL A 8 46.51 45.02 -21.15
CA VAL A 8 47.12 43.96 -20.34
C VAL A 8 47.03 44.32 -18.85
N THR A 9 46.95 43.34 -17.95
CA THR A 9 47.85 43.23 -16.76
C THR A 9 47.74 41.85 -16.09
N HIS A 10 48.90 41.20 -15.95
CA HIS A 10 49.21 40.04 -15.13
C HIS A 10 49.25 40.38 -13.64
N PHE A 11 49.08 39.38 -12.75
CA PHE A 11 50.08 38.98 -11.74
C PHE A 11 49.70 37.60 -11.14
N ALA A 12 50.72 36.79 -10.84
CA ALA A 12 50.66 35.39 -10.42
C ALA A 12 50.69 35.23 -8.86
N PRO A 13 51.27 34.17 -8.24
CA PRO A 13 50.59 33.00 -7.66
C PRO A 13 50.86 32.77 -6.14
N ASN A 14 50.35 31.64 -5.61
CA ASN A 14 50.76 30.92 -4.37
C ASN A 14 50.40 31.47 -2.96
N TYR A 15 49.59 30.72 -2.22
CA TYR A 15 49.70 30.42 -0.77
C TYR A 15 49.11 29.01 -0.53
N PHE A 16 49.92 27.98 -0.22
CA PHE A 16 50.27 27.46 1.12
C PHE A 16 49.11 26.82 1.92
N LEU A 17 49.13 25.48 1.97
CA LEU A 17 48.97 24.53 3.10
C LEU A 17 48.11 24.86 4.35
N SER A 18 47.51 23.79 4.90
CA SER A 18 46.89 23.57 6.24
C SER A 18 45.37 23.82 6.35
N SER A 19 44.54 22.80 6.53
CA SER A 19 44.18 22.13 7.80
C SER A 19 43.27 20.93 7.47
N LEU A 20 43.62 19.66 7.73
CA LEU A 20 43.57 18.87 8.96
C LEU A 20 42.23 18.92 9.76
N GLN A 21 41.45 17.83 9.62
CA GLN A 21 40.84 17.01 10.69
C GLN A 21 39.76 17.64 11.61
N TRP A 22 38.94 16.74 12.20
CA TRP A 22 37.77 16.95 13.07
C TRP A 22 36.46 17.21 12.28
N ILE A 23 35.37 16.43 12.40
CA ILE A 23 34.73 15.95 13.63
C ILE A 23 34.10 14.55 13.42
N LEU A 24 34.61 13.57 14.17
CA LEU A 24 33.93 12.36 14.63
C LEU A 24 33.91 12.48 16.16
N CYS A 25 32.74 12.66 16.78
CA CYS A 25 32.44 12.32 18.19
C CYS A 25 31.10 12.95 18.63
N SER A 26 30.07 12.14 18.80
CA SER A 26 29.21 12.19 19.99
C SER A 26 28.39 10.88 20.07
N GLY A 27 28.89 9.95 20.88
CA GLY A 27 28.04 8.95 21.50
C GLY A 27 27.56 9.49 22.84
N VAL A 28 26.27 9.34 23.12
CA VAL A 28 25.74 9.27 24.49
C VAL A 28 24.72 8.14 24.52
N ALA A 29 24.99 7.19 25.41
CA ALA A 29 24.16 6.06 25.74
C ALA A 29 22.92 6.49 26.53
N LEU A 30 21.80 5.79 26.34
CA LEU A 30 20.85 5.54 27.42
C LEU A 30 20.18 4.18 27.22
N THR A 31 20.51 3.29 28.13
CA THR A 31 20.01 1.93 28.29
C THR A 31 18.59 1.90 28.87
N GLY A 32 17.82 0.93 28.40
CA GLY A 32 16.90 0.15 29.24
C GLY A 32 15.47 0.66 29.36
N PHE A 33 14.54 0.05 28.62
CA PHE A 33 13.18 -0.18 29.13
C PHE A 33 12.70 -1.58 28.73
N ALA A 34 12.11 -2.21 29.74
CA ALA A 34 11.70 -3.59 29.78
C ALA A 34 10.48 -3.87 28.88
N THR A 35 10.36 -5.15 28.54
CA THR A 35 9.20 -5.80 27.98
C THR A 35 8.00 -5.68 28.91
N ASP A 36 6.86 -5.20 28.42
CA ASP A 36 5.56 -5.49 29.02
C ASP A 36 4.57 -5.98 27.97
N VAL A 37 3.93 -7.08 28.35
CA VAL A 37 2.93 -7.87 27.63
C VAL A 37 1.60 -7.10 27.64
N ILE A 38 1.02 -6.84 26.46
CA ILE A 38 -0.34 -6.29 26.36
C ILE A 38 -1.32 -7.45 26.10
N ALA A 39 -2.15 -7.73 27.11
CA ALA A 39 -3.32 -8.59 27.00
C ALA A 39 -4.44 -7.87 26.22
N GLN A 40 -5.06 -8.58 25.27
CA GLN A 40 -6.21 -8.12 24.50
C GLN A 40 -7.49 -8.13 25.36
N SER A 41 -8.22 -7.02 25.40
CA SER A 41 -9.65 -7.00 25.76
C SER A 41 -10.48 -6.55 24.56
N ARG A 42 -11.38 -7.43 24.08
CA ARG A 42 -12.35 -7.15 23.02
C ARG A 42 -13.36 -6.09 23.48
N ILE A 43 -13.61 -5.10 22.64
CA ILE A 43 -14.76 -4.20 22.76
C ILE A 43 -15.59 -4.34 21.48
N THR A 44 -16.86 -4.72 21.61
CA THR A 44 -17.86 -4.73 20.55
C THR A 44 -18.47 -3.33 20.37
N PRO A 45 -18.64 -2.82 19.14
CA PRO A 45 -19.28 -1.53 18.91
C PRO A 45 -20.82 -1.65 18.90
N VAL A 46 -21.49 -0.69 19.54
CA VAL A 46 -22.94 -0.46 19.44
C VAL A 46 -23.18 0.78 18.58
N SER A 47 -24.02 0.65 17.56
CA SER A 47 -24.48 1.73 16.66
C SER A 47 -25.65 2.51 17.27
N PRO A 48 -25.74 3.84 17.13
CA PRO A 48 -26.96 4.58 17.47
C PRO A 48 -27.87 4.77 16.23
N GLU A 49 -29.16 4.49 16.39
CA GLU A 49 -30.23 4.81 15.44
C GLU A 49 -31.00 6.05 15.95
N VAL A 50 -31.19 7.05 15.08
CA VAL A 50 -31.87 8.32 15.39
C VAL A 50 -33.37 8.21 15.06
N LYS A 51 -34.27 8.56 15.99
CA LYS A 51 -35.71 8.80 15.72
C LYS A 51 -36.20 10.12 16.34
N SER A 52 -37.19 10.69 15.66
CA SER A 52 -37.54 12.12 15.51
C SER A 52 -38.32 12.85 16.63
N ASP A 53 -38.15 14.17 16.64
CA ASP A 53 -38.63 15.27 17.52
C ASP A 53 -40.15 15.46 17.79
N GLN A 54 -41.05 14.54 17.43
CA GLN A 54 -42.50 14.79 17.53
C GLN A 54 -43.11 14.49 18.92
N ASN A 55 -42.51 13.62 19.76
CA ASN A 55 -43.07 13.24 21.06
C ASN A 55 -42.80 14.22 22.23
N VAL A 56 -41.94 15.22 22.02
CA VAL A 56 -41.54 16.15 23.09
C VAL A 56 -42.59 17.25 23.30
N LYS A 57 -43.37 17.61 22.27
CA LYS A 57 -44.37 18.69 22.36
C LYS A 57 -45.70 18.27 23.02
N GLU A 58 -46.13 17.02 22.86
CA GLU A 58 -47.34 16.51 23.55
C GLU A 58 -47.10 16.28 25.05
N THR A 59 -45.89 15.88 25.43
CA THR A 59 -45.53 15.67 26.85
C THR A 59 -45.47 16.98 27.64
N LEU A 60 -45.10 18.10 27.01
CA LEU A 60 -44.99 19.41 27.67
C LEU A 60 -46.34 20.14 27.84
N GLN A 61 -47.37 19.79 27.04
CA GLN A 61 -48.71 20.36 27.19
C GLN A 61 -49.50 19.70 28.34
N ASN A 62 -49.23 18.42 28.63
CA ASN A 62 -49.88 17.68 29.73
C ASN A 62 -49.36 18.04 31.13
N ILE A 63 -48.22 18.74 31.24
CA ILE A 63 -47.63 19.15 32.53
C ILE A 63 -48.17 20.52 33.00
N ARG A 64 -48.80 21.31 32.11
CA ARG A 64 -49.26 22.68 32.43
C ARG A 64 -50.68 22.80 33.01
N THR A 65 -51.41 21.71 33.23
CA THR A 65 -52.82 21.73 33.70
C THR A 65 -53.05 21.28 35.15
N LEU A 66 -52.01 21.20 35.98
CA LEU A 66 -52.17 20.84 37.40
C LEU A 66 -51.84 22.03 38.31
N SER A 67 -52.84 22.88 38.56
CA SER A 67 -52.88 23.76 39.73
C SER A 67 -53.49 23.01 40.94
N PRO A 68 -53.06 23.33 42.17
CA PRO A 68 -53.09 22.40 43.29
C PRO A 68 -54.45 22.41 44.01
N THR A 69 -55.08 21.25 44.16
CA THR A 69 -56.14 21.05 45.15
C THR A 69 -55.52 20.51 46.42
N LYS A 70 -55.49 21.34 47.48
CA LYS A 70 -55.10 20.93 48.84
C LYS A 70 -55.95 19.76 49.35
N PRO A 71 -55.33 18.76 50.00
CA PRO A 71 -55.98 18.07 51.11
C PRO A 71 -55.21 18.24 52.41
N LYS A 72 -56.02 18.36 53.46
CA LYS A 72 -55.73 18.38 54.90
C LYS A 72 -54.46 17.65 55.35
N VAL A 73 -53.65 18.39 56.10
CA VAL A 73 -52.73 17.85 57.11
C VAL A 73 -53.53 17.04 58.13
N ALA A 74 -53.16 15.78 58.29
CA ALA A 74 -53.41 15.00 59.49
C ALA A 74 -52.13 14.21 59.78
N GLU A 75 -51.49 14.56 60.90
CA GLU A 75 -50.36 13.87 61.48
C GLU A 75 -50.70 12.40 61.80
N SER A 76 -49.81 11.49 61.39
CA SER A 76 -49.43 10.37 62.25
C SER A 76 -48.04 9.90 61.82
N VAL A 77 -47.02 10.18 62.63
CA VAL A 77 -45.71 9.53 62.50
C VAL A 77 -45.92 8.06 62.84
N THR A 78 -45.94 7.19 61.82
CA THR A 78 -45.98 5.75 62.03
C THR A 78 -44.58 5.30 62.43
N SER A 79 -44.40 4.80 63.66
CA SER A 79 -43.13 4.15 64.06
C SER A 79 -42.86 2.99 63.12
N VAL A 80 -41.58 2.68 62.85
CA VAL A 80 -41.20 1.58 61.95
C VAL A 80 -41.74 0.23 62.43
N SER A 81 -42.03 0.11 63.72
CA SER A 81 -42.73 -1.03 64.33
C SER A 81 -44.19 -1.22 63.87
N GLN A 82 -44.78 -0.22 63.21
CA GLN A 82 -46.17 -0.22 62.71
C GLN A 82 -46.26 -0.52 61.21
N LEU A 83 -45.13 -0.69 60.52
CA LEU A 83 -45.09 -1.09 59.11
C LEU A 83 -45.31 -2.60 58.99
N SER A 84 -46.28 -2.99 58.19
CA SER A 84 -46.74 -4.38 58.07
C SER A 84 -45.74 -5.31 57.35
N ASP A 85 -44.79 -4.74 56.60
CA ASP A 85 -43.88 -5.44 55.70
C ASP A 85 -42.40 -5.32 56.09
N VAL A 86 -42.09 -4.76 57.27
CA VAL A 86 -40.73 -4.65 57.81
C VAL A 86 -40.66 -5.35 59.16
N ARG A 87 -39.81 -6.36 59.30
CA ARG A 87 -39.61 -7.13 60.55
C ARG A 87 -38.39 -6.63 61.30
N SER A 88 -38.39 -6.77 62.64
CA SER A 88 -37.25 -6.39 63.49
C SER A 88 -35.95 -7.16 63.18
N THR A 89 -36.04 -8.28 62.47
CA THR A 89 -34.90 -9.08 62.01
C THR A 89 -34.36 -8.66 60.64
N ASP A 90 -35.05 -7.77 59.91
CA ASP A 90 -34.62 -7.36 58.57
C ASP A 90 -33.41 -6.42 58.66
N TRP A 91 -32.43 -6.62 57.79
CA TRP A 91 -31.18 -5.82 57.78
C TRP A 91 -31.44 -4.31 57.66
N ALA A 92 -32.55 -3.92 57.01
CA ALA A 92 -32.94 -2.54 56.80
C ALA A 92 -33.70 -1.93 57.97
N PHE A 93 -34.16 -2.72 58.95
CA PHE A 93 -35.01 -2.26 60.05
C PHE A 93 -34.34 -1.13 60.85
N THR A 94 -33.07 -1.28 61.23
CA THR A 94 -32.33 -0.26 61.99
C THR A 94 -32.10 1.02 61.19
N ALA A 95 -31.88 0.90 59.88
CA ALA A 95 -31.71 2.04 58.98
C ALA A 95 -33.02 2.81 58.80
N LEU A 96 -34.13 2.09 58.58
CA LEU A 96 -35.46 2.68 58.49
C LEU A 96 -35.89 3.30 59.81
N GLN A 97 -35.63 2.62 60.93
CA GLN A 97 -35.92 3.16 62.26
C GLN A 97 -35.23 4.51 62.48
N SER A 98 -33.96 4.62 62.09
CA SER A 98 -33.24 5.89 62.15
C SER A 98 -33.87 6.95 61.23
N LEU A 99 -34.20 6.61 59.99
CA LEU A 99 -34.75 7.58 59.02
C LEU A 99 -36.14 8.09 59.41
N VAL A 100 -37.00 7.24 59.96
CA VAL A 100 -38.37 7.60 60.34
C VAL A 100 -38.42 8.25 61.73
N GLU A 101 -37.78 7.65 62.74
CA GLU A 101 -37.93 8.07 64.13
C GLU A 101 -36.94 9.17 64.53
N ARG A 102 -35.72 9.17 63.97
CA ARG A 102 -34.68 10.17 64.31
C ARG A 102 -34.65 11.35 63.36
N TYR A 103 -34.87 11.13 62.07
CA TYR A 103 -34.77 12.17 61.04
C TYR A 103 -36.11 12.56 60.43
N GLY A 104 -37.22 11.85 60.72
CA GLY A 104 -38.54 12.16 60.18
C GLY A 104 -38.62 12.20 58.65
N CYS A 105 -37.64 11.60 57.96
CA CYS A 105 -37.38 11.76 56.53
C CYS A 105 -38.37 11.01 55.65
N ILE A 106 -38.92 9.93 56.16
CA ILE A 106 -39.74 8.99 55.41
C ILE A 106 -40.93 8.67 56.29
N ALA A 107 -42.13 8.89 55.77
CA ALA A 107 -43.31 8.20 56.25
C ALA A 107 -43.54 7.03 55.28
N GLY A 108 -43.82 5.83 55.78
CA GLY A 108 -44.23 4.73 54.91
C GLY A 108 -45.42 5.13 54.03
N TYR A 109 -45.78 4.27 53.09
CA TYR A 109 -46.95 4.51 52.25
C TYR A 109 -48.23 4.60 53.12
N PRO A 110 -49.29 5.30 52.66
CA PRO A 110 -50.54 5.47 53.41
C PRO A 110 -51.20 4.15 53.87
N ASP A 111 -50.85 3.03 53.23
CA ASP A 111 -51.28 1.68 53.54
C ASP A 111 -50.47 0.99 54.66
N ARG A 112 -49.57 1.72 55.34
CA ARG A 112 -48.66 1.19 56.39
C ARG A 112 -47.69 0.12 55.87
N SER A 113 -47.22 0.27 54.63
CA SER A 113 -46.14 -0.53 54.05
C SER A 113 -44.93 0.34 53.66
N PHE A 114 -43.75 -0.26 53.56
CA PHE A 114 -42.52 0.36 53.02
C PHE A 114 -42.22 -0.08 51.57
N ARG A 115 -42.77 -1.22 51.15
CA ARG A 115 -42.62 -1.85 49.82
C ARG A 115 -41.16 -2.16 49.45
N GLY A 116 -40.34 -2.55 50.43
CA GLY A 116 -38.90 -2.80 50.23
C GLY A 116 -38.53 -3.92 49.23
N ARG A 117 -39.50 -4.68 48.72
CA ARG A 117 -39.32 -5.72 47.68
C ARG A 117 -39.61 -5.24 46.26
N GLN A 118 -40.07 -4.00 46.08
CA GLN A 118 -40.32 -3.42 44.75
C GLN A 118 -39.11 -2.58 44.29
N ALA A 119 -38.76 -2.69 43.01
CA ALA A 119 -37.74 -1.85 42.41
C ALA A 119 -38.30 -0.43 42.22
N VAL A 120 -37.56 0.57 42.68
CA VAL A 120 -37.88 1.99 42.51
C VAL A 120 -37.28 2.54 41.22
N SER A 121 -37.98 3.45 40.54
CA SER A 121 -37.40 4.17 39.41
C SER A 121 -36.36 5.20 39.88
N ARG A 122 -35.42 5.59 38.99
CA ARG A 122 -34.40 6.62 39.32
C ARG A 122 -35.05 7.95 39.76
N TYR A 123 -36.20 8.28 39.21
CA TYR A 123 -36.94 9.50 39.56
C TYR A 123 -37.62 9.41 40.92
N GLU A 124 -38.19 8.25 41.28
CA GLU A 124 -38.79 8.05 42.60
C GLU A 124 -37.74 8.03 43.71
N PHE A 125 -36.60 7.39 43.46
CA PHE A 125 -35.47 7.44 44.39
C PHE A 125 -34.96 8.87 44.57
N ALA A 126 -34.79 9.62 43.48
CA ALA A 126 -34.34 11.01 43.54
C ALA A 126 -35.35 11.92 44.28
N ALA A 127 -36.66 11.73 44.07
CA ALA A 127 -37.70 12.49 44.75
C ALA A 127 -37.75 12.18 46.27
N GLY A 128 -37.66 10.91 46.65
CA GLY A 128 -37.59 10.50 48.05
C GLY A 128 -36.32 10.97 48.76
N LEU A 129 -35.18 10.91 48.06
CA LEU A 129 -33.91 11.45 48.56
C LEU A 129 -34.00 12.97 48.72
N ASN A 130 -34.56 13.70 47.75
CA ASN A 130 -34.69 15.15 47.83
C ASN A 130 -35.61 15.57 48.99
N ALA A 131 -36.74 14.89 49.19
CA ALA A 131 -37.64 15.15 50.32
C ALA A 131 -36.97 14.89 51.69
N CYS A 132 -36.18 13.82 51.80
CA CYS A 132 -35.40 13.58 53.02
C CYS A 132 -34.29 14.62 53.20
N LEU A 133 -33.60 15.03 52.14
CA LEU A 133 -32.62 16.11 52.20
C LEU A 133 -33.27 17.44 52.60
N ASP A 134 -34.48 17.74 52.15
CA ASP A 134 -35.23 18.92 52.59
C ASP A 134 -35.59 18.85 54.07
N LYS A 135 -36.02 17.68 54.57
CA LYS A 135 -36.30 17.49 56.00
C LYS A 135 -35.06 17.51 56.87
N ILE A 136 -33.95 16.97 56.36
CA ILE A 136 -32.64 17.08 56.98
C ILE A 136 -32.19 18.54 56.98
N ASN A 137 -32.38 19.31 55.90
CA ASN A 137 -32.09 20.75 55.86
C ASN A 137 -32.98 21.55 56.82
N GLU A 138 -34.22 21.12 57.06
CA GLU A 138 -35.12 21.67 58.08
C GLU A 138 -34.64 21.35 59.51
N ILE A 139 -34.26 20.09 59.78
CA ILE A 139 -33.65 19.66 61.06
C ILE A 139 -32.29 20.32 61.27
N ILE A 140 -31.54 20.53 60.20
CA ILE A 140 -30.28 21.24 60.19
C ILE A 140 -30.57 22.72 60.49
N SER A 141 -31.46 23.40 59.78
CA SER A 141 -31.76 24.81 60.06
C SER A 141 -32.37 25.06 61.45
N THR A 142 -33.08 24.08 62.03
CA THR A 142 -33.65 24.16 63.39
C THR A 142 -32.73 23.61 64.49
N GLY A 143 -31.82 22.67 64.16
CA GLY A 143 -30.87 22.02 65.08
C GLY A 143 -29.42 22.51 64.98
N LEU A 144 -29.06 23.26 63.93
CA LEU A 144 -27.79 24.01 63.83
C LEU A 144 -27.82 25.30 64.65
N ALA A 145 -28.99 25.75 65.12
CA ALA A 145 -29.05 26.84 66.09
C ALA A 145 -28.31 26.47 67.39
N ASP A 146 -28.26 25.18 67.75
CA ASP A 146 -27.67 24.72 69.02
C ASP A 146 -26.47 23.74 68.87
N LYS A 147 -26.07 23.31 67.66
CA LYS A 147 -24.98 22.32 67.49
C LYS A 147 -24.03 22.49 66.28
N VAL A 148 -23.86 23.70 65.72
CA VAL A 148 -22.58 23.99 65.01
C VAL A 148 -21.57 24.39 66.06
N SER A 149 -20.85 23.40 66.59
CA SER A 149 -19.67 23.69 67.38
C SER A 149 -18.60 24.27 66.45
N LYS A 150 -17.76 25.19 66.93
CA LYS A 150 -16.63 25.71 66.13
C LYS A 150 -15.69 24.58 65.71
N GLU A 151 -15.68 23.49 66.47
CA GLU A 151 -14.92 22.27 66.22
C GLU A 151 -15.38 21.51 64.95
N ASP A 152 -16.67 21.48 64.63
CA ASP A 152 -17.17 20.79 63.42
C ASP A 152 -16.85 21.58 62.13
N LEU A 153 -16.94 22.91 62.19
CA LEU A 153 -16.46 23.80 61.13
C LEU A 153 -14.95 23.63 60.91
N ALA A 154 -14.18 23.51 62.00
CA ALA A 154 -12.75 23.24 61.94
C ALA A 154 -12.45 21.85 61.35
N THR A 155 -13.27 20.84 61.64
CA THR A 155 -13.10 19.48 61.09
C THR A 155 -13.45 19.41 59.61
N ILE A 156 -14.49 20.10 59.16
CA ILE A 156 -14.82 20.21 57.74
C ILE A 156 -13.76 21.06 57.00
N GLN A 157 -13.26 22.14 57.60
CA GLN A 157 -12.12 22.89 57.05
C GLN A 157 -10.88 22.00 56.93
N LYS A 158 -10.59 21.19 57.94
CA LYS A 158 -9.46 20.25 57.94
C LYS A 158 -9.63 19.15 56.89
N LEU A 159 -10.83 18.57 56.75
CA LEU A 159 -11.12 17.61 55.69
C LEU A 159 -11.08 18.26 54.30
N GLN A 160 -11.53 19.51 54.15
CA GLN A 160 -11.39 20.26 52.90
C GLN A 160 -9.91 20.53 52.58
N GLU A 161 -9.07 20.83 53.56
CA GLU A 161 -7.61 20.97 53.40
C GLU A 161 -6.95 19.63 53.06
N GLU A 162 -7.35 18.54 53.71
CA GLU A 162 -6.83 17.19 53.46
C GLU A 162 -7.26 16.65 52.08
N PHE A 163 -8.50 16.91 51.66
CA PHE A 163 -8.99 16.55 50.31
C PHE A 163 -8.57 17.54 49.23
N ALA A 164 -8.15 18.77 49.55
CA ALA A 164 -7.65 19.73 48.56
C ALA A 164 -6.40 19.18 47.85
N ALA A 165 -5.50 18.52 48.59
CA ALA A 165 -4.33 17.88 48.02
C ALA A 165 -4.72 16.71 47.09
N GLU A 166 -5.64 15.84 47.52
CA GLU A 166 -6.13 14.70 46.73
C GLU A 166 -6.92 15.15 45.48
N LEU A 167 -7.74 16.19 45.60
CA LEU A 167 -8.47 16.78 44.48
C LEU A 167 -7.53 17.48 43.49
N ALA A 168 -6.46 18.12 43.97
CA ALA A 168 -5.43 18.69 43.10
C ALA A 168 -4.68 17.58 42.34
N ILE A 169 -4.39 16.45 42.98
CA ILE A 169 -3.82 15.26 42.32
C ILE A 169 -4.78 14.70 41.28
N LEU A 170 -6.07 14.55 41.63
CA LEU A 170 -7.07 14.01 40.71
C LEU A 170 -7.28 14.93 39.50
N ARG A 171 -7.33 16.26 39.73
CA ARG A 171 -7.38 17.28 38.67
C ARG A 171 -6.13 17.21 37.79
N GLY A 172 -4.94 17.10 38.39
CA GLY A 172 -3.70 16.91 37.61
C GLY A 172 -3.70 15.63 36.78
N ARG A 173 -4.30 14.53 37.29
CA ARG A 173 -4.50 13.29 36.51
C ARG A 173 -5.50 13.47 35.37
N VAL A 174 -6.60 14.19 35.60
CA VAL A 174 -7.59 14.52 34.57
C VAL A 174 -6.95 15.40 33.49
N ASP A 175 -6.26 16.47 33.86
CA ASP A 175 -5.56 17.37 32.93
C ASP A 175 -4.50 16.59 32.12
N THR A 176 -3.77 15.66 32.75
CA THR A 176 -2.82 14.78 32.07
C THR A 176 -3.51 13.82 31.10
N LEU A 177 -4.67 13.27 31.50
CA LEU A 177 -5.42 12.34 30.66
C LEU A 177 -6.04 13.08 29.47
N GLU A 178 -6.58 14.28 29.69
CA GLU A 178 -7.11 15.15 28.66
C GLU A 178 -6.01 15.57 27.68
N ALA A 179 -4.84 15.98 28.17
CA ALA A 179 -3.68 16.24 27.32
C ALA A 179 -3.23 15.01 26.51
N LYS A 180 -3.29 13.81 27.09
CA LYS A 180 -3.02 12.56 26.36
C LYS A 180 -4.09 12.26 25.32
N THR A 181 -5.37 12.47 25.63
CA THR A 181 -6.50 12.30 24.71
C THR A 181 -6.39 13.28 23.55
N THR A 182 -6.22 14.58 23.81
CA THR A 182 -6.02 15.60 22.78
C THR A 182 -4.81 15.29 21.90
N LYS A 183 -3.71 14.80 22.49
CA LYS A 183 -2.55 14.36 21.72
C LYS A 183 -2.86 13.14 20.85
N LEU A 184 -3.59 12.15 21.36
CA LEU A 184 -3.99 10.96 20.61
C LEU A 184 -4.98 11.29 19.50
N GLU A 185 -5.94 12.18 19.74
CA GLU A 185 -6.89 12.69 18.75
C GLU A 185 -6.17 13.51 17.66
N ALA A 186 -5.24 14.38 18.04
CA ALA A 186 -4.45 15.17 17.10
C ALA A 186 -3.46 14.31 16.29
N GLN A 187 -3.02 13.17 16.82
CA GLN A 187 -2.11 12.23 16.17
C GLN A 187 -2.83 10.99 15.64
N GLN A 188 -4.17 11.01 15.55
CA GLN A 188 -4.92 9.88 15.04
C GLN A 188 -4.70 9.76 13.53
N PHE A 189 -3.79 8.88 13.13
CA PHE A 189 -3.71 8.46 11.73
C PHE A 189 -5.06 7.87 11.31
N SER A 190 -5.38 7.95 10.01
CA SER A 190 -6.56 7.32 9.43
C SER A 190 -6.66 5.88 9.93
N THR A 191 -7.76 5.54 10.62
CA THR A 191 -7.99 4.19 11.15
C THR A 191 -8.23 3.17 10.04
N ILE A 192 -8.48 3.65 8.82
CA ILE A 192 -8.83 2.86 7.65
C ILE A 192 -7.77 2.90 6.54
N THR A 193 -6.84 3.87 6.57
CA THR A 193 -5.83 4.04 5.51
C THR A 193 -4.43 3.84 6.07
N LYS A 194 -3.66 2.95 5.44
CA LYS A 194 -2.24 2.75 5.73
C LYS A 194 -1.37 3.15 4.54
N LEU A 195 -0.28 3.86 4.82
CA LEU A 195 0.78 4.10 3.85
C LEU A 195 1.75 2.91 3.88
N TYR A 196 2.08 2.39 2.70
CA TYR A 196 3.20 1.48 2.47
C TYR A 196 3.98 1.99 1.26
N GLY A 197 5.31 2.00 1.32
CA GLY A 197 6.12 2.53 0.24
C GLY A 197 7.48 1.89 0.11
N GLN A 198 8.10 2.16 -1.04
CA GLN A 198 9.51 1.88 -1.24
C GLN A 198 10.21 3.04 -1.95
N ALA A 199 11.44 3.33 -1.52
CA ALA A 199 12.35 4.23 -2.20
C ALA A 199 13.56 3.42 -2.69
N ILE A 200 13.76 3.38 -3.99
CA ILE A 200 14.83 2.65 -4.65
C ILE A 200 15.85 3.68 -5.16
N PHE A 201 17.11 3.52 -4.78
CA PHE A 201 18.23 4.30 -5.31
C PHE A 201 19.11 3.37 -6.14
N GLY A 202 19.34 3.74 -7.39
CA GLY A 202 20.15 2.96 -8.32
C GLY A 202 21.40 3.72 -8.72
N LEU A 203 22.57 3.14 -8.46
CA LEU A 203 23.83 3.52 -9.11
C LEU A 203 24.13 2.49 -10.19
N GLN A 204 24.24 2.91 -11.45
CA GLN A 204 24.38 1.97 -12.57
C GLN A 204 25.28 2.53 -13.68
N GLY A 205 25.96 1.64 -14.40
CA GLY A 205 26.81 2.01 -15.53
C GLY A 205 27.01 0.84 -16.48
N ARG A 206 27.48 1.13 -17.69
CA ARG A 206 27.73 0.16 -18.75
C ARG A 206 29.14 0.31 -19.30
N LEU A 207 29.79 -0.80 -19.61
CA LEU A 207 31.06 -0.77 -20.33
C LEU A 207 30.83 -0.37 -21.79
N ARG A 208 31.86 0.22 -22.41
CA ARG A 208 31.82 0.56 -23.84
C ARG A 208 31.66 -0.69 -24.69
N ASN A 209 30.74 -0.63 -25.65
CA ASN A 209 30.44 -1.66 -26.62
C ASN A 209 29.96 -1.04 -27.93
N SER A 210 29.93 -1.80 -29.01
CA SER A 210 29.30 -1.43 -30.28
C SER A 210 28.16 -2.38 -30.65
N ALA A 211 27.15 -1.88 -31.35
CA ALA A 211 26.08 -2.70 -31.90
C ALA A 211 26.18 -2.75 -33.43
N ASP A 212 25.62 -3.79 -34.03
CA ASP A 212 25.34 -3.81 -35.48
C ASP A 212 23.82 -3.61 -35.69
N LEU A 213 23.46 -2.41 -36.15
CA LEU A 213 22.08 -2.00 -36.42
C LEU A 213 21.54 -2.56 -37.76
N ALA A 214 22.37 -3.22 -38.58
CA ALA A 214 22.02 -3.80 -39.87
C ALA A 214 22.31 -5.32 -39.94
N PRO A 215 21.79 -6.12 -39.00
CA PRO A 215 22.36 -7.42 -38.66
C PRO A 215 22.22 -8.51 -39.72
N ARG A 216 21.47 -8.23 -40.80
CA ARG A 216 21.31 -9.13 -41.96
C ARG A 216 22.35 -8.91 -43.06
N ASN A 217 23.13 -7.83 -43.03
CA ASN A 217 24.17 -7.58 -44.03
C ASN A 217 25.50 -8.30 -43.69
N GLY A 218 25.65 -8.80 -42.46
CA GLY A 218 26.84 -9.50 -41.99
C GLY A 218 28.06 -8.60 -41.77
N ILE A 219 27.89 -7.27 -41.74
CA ILE A 219 28.95 -6.26 -41.61
C ILE A 219 28.65 -5.41 -40.39
N LEU A 220 29.53 -5.46 -39.38
CA LEU A 220 29.46 -4.56 -38.22
C LEU A 220 29.56 -3.11 -38.71
N THR A 221 28.49 -2.36 -38.51
CA THR A 221 28.47 -0.94 -38.86
C THR A 221 29.24 -0.16 -37.80
N ALA A 222 30.55 0.06 -38.05
CA ALA A 222 31.55 0.50 -37.07
C ALA A 222 31.31 1.87 -36.37
N ASN A 223 30.23 2.59 -36.69
CA ASN A 223 29.90 3.91 -36.11
C ASN A 223 28.78 3.87 -35.05
N GLU A 224 28.41 2.69 -34.56
CA GLU A 224 27.25 2.48 -33.68
C GLU A 224 27.68 2.11 -32.25
N ALA A 225 28.65 2.86 -31.73
CA ALA A 225 29.10 2.72 -30.35
C ALA A 225 27.99 3.08 -29.34
N ASP A 226 27.92 2.36 -28.22
CA ASP A 226 27.06 2.71 -27.09
C ASP A 226 27.57 4.02 -26.45
N THR A 227 26.80 5.08 -26.62
CA THR A 227 27.08 6.39 -26.04
C THR A 227 26.60 6.50 -24.60
N ALA A 228 25.77 5.56 -24.12
CA ALA A 228 25.18 5.57 -22.79
C ALA A 228 25.99 4.74 -21.77
N THR A 229 27.31 4.97 -21.76
CA THR A 229 28.30 4.26 -20.91
C THR A 229 28.65 5.03 -19.63
N ASN A 230 28.04 6.20 -19.43
CA ASN A 230 28.25 7.01 -18.23
C ASN A 230 27.65 6.35 -16.99
N LEU A 231 28.29 6.58 -15.85
CA LEU A 231 27.74 6.22 -14.55
C LEU A 231 26.55 7.14 -14.24
N THR A 232 25.40 6.55 -13.91
CA THR A 232 24.19 7.28 -13.54
C THR A 232 23.76 6.92 -12.12
N LEU A 233 23.24 7.92 -11.41
CA LEU A 233 22.66 7.79 -10.09
C LEU A 233 21.29 8.47 -10.11
N GLY A 234 20.29 7.79 -9.56
CA GLY A 234 18.95 8.34 -9.43
C GLY A 234 18.08 7.50 -8.51
N TYR A 235 16.79 7.79 -8.52
CA TYR A 235 15.82 7.13 -7.66
C TYR A 235 14.50 6.80 -8.35
N ASP A 236 13.78 5.86 -7.74
CA ASP A 236 12.38 5.54 -7.99
C ASP A 236 11.64 5.42 -6.65
N LEU A 237 10.71 6.33 -6.41
CA LEU A 237 9.90 6.41 -5.20
C LEU A 237 8.47 5.96 -5.52
N GLN A 238 7.99 4.98 -4.76
CA GLN A 238 6.65 4.41 -4.89
C GLN A 238 5.94 4.49 -3.53
N LEU A 239 4.81 5.19 -3.48
CA LEU A 239 3.99 5.40 -2.28
C LEU A 239 2.61 4.82 -2.52
N ASN A 240 2.13 3.94 -1.65
CA ASN A 240 0.84 3.28 -1.78
C ASN A 240 -0.02 3.54 -0.54
N LEU A 241 -1.22 4.05 -0.75
CA LEU A 241 -2.26 4.20 0.27
C LEU A 241 -3.25 3.05 0.12
N LEU A 242 -3.32 2.22 1.15
CA LEU A 242 -4.24 1.10 1.27
C LEU A 242 -5.40 1.52 2.17
N THR A 243 -6.58 1.73 1.61
CA THR A 243 -7.79 2.15 2.35
C THR A 243 -8.82 1.04 2.39
N GLN A 244 -9.25 0.63 3.59
CA GLN A 244 -10.29 -0.37 3.80
C GLN A 244 -11.58 0.30 4.24
N PHE A 245 -12.67 0.13 3.49
CA PHE A 245 -13.94 0.80 3.81
C PHE A 245 -14.87 -0.04 4.68
N ASP A 246 -14.70 -1.36 4.68
CA ASP A 246 -15.60 -2.27 5.36
C ASP A 246 -14.99 -2.85 6.64
N PHE A 247 -15.83 -3.02 7.65
CA PHE A 247 -15.41 -3.60 8.94
C PHE A 247 -14.95 -5.07 8.80
N HIS A 248 -15.35 -5.75 7.73
CA HIS A 248 -15.02 -7.15 7.48
C HIS A 248 -13.73 -7.33 6.64
N ASN A 249 -13.03 -6.25 6.28
CA ASN A 249 -11.82 -6.26 5.44
C ASN A 249 -12.00 -7.00 4.10
N ARG A 250 -13.21 -6.97 3.55
CA ARG A 250 -13.58 -7.55 2.26
C ARG A 250 -13.38 -6.57 1.11
N SER A 251 -12.99 -5.32 1.36
CA SER A 251 -12.61 -4.40 0.31
C SER A 251 -11.35 -3.57 0.60
N LEU A 252 -10.68 -3.16 -0.48
CA LEU A 252 -9.46 -2.39 -0.46
C LEU A 252 -9.43 -1.43 -1.66
N LEU A 253 -9.30 -0.13 -1.38
CA LEU A 253 -8.89 0.86 -2.36
C LEU A 253 -7.38 1.05 -2.28
N LEU A 254 -6.71 0.82 -3.40
CA LEU A 254 -5.28 1.08 -3.59
C LEU A 254 -5.12 2.38 -4.39
N VAL A 255 -4.41 3.34 -3.80
CA VAL A 255 -3.94 4.56 -4.48
C VAL A 255 -2.42 4.59 -4.46
N GLY A 256 -1.80 4.47 -5.63
CA GLY A 256 -0.35 4.48 -5.81
C GLY A 256 0.13 5.77 -6.44
N LEU A 257 1.17 6.37 -5.86
CA LEU A 257 1.87 7.54 -6.38
C LEU A 257 3.33 7.16 -6.64
N ARG A 258 3.84 7.54 -7.80
CA ARG A 258 5.23 7.28 -8.18
C ARG A 258 5.93 8.54 -8.64
N ALA A 259 7.20 8.70 -8.29
CA ALA A 259 8.08 9.74 -8.79
C ALA A 259 9.48 9.18 -8.97
N ALA A 260 10.13 9.47 -10.10
CA ALA A 260 11.42 8.87 -10.42
C ALA A 260 12.22 9.73 -11.41
N ASN A 261 13.52 9.49 -11.49
CA ASN A 261 14.43 10.21 -12.40
C ASN A 261 15.53 9.32 -13.01
N LEU A 262 15.28 8.00 -13.05
CA LEU A 262 16.18 7.02 -13.62
C LEU A 262 15.72 6.61 -15.02
N THR A 263 16.57 6.81 -16.01
CA THR A 263 16.38 6.26 -17.36
C THR A 263 17.73 5.95 -17.97
N THR A 264 17.89 4.73 -18.48
CA THR A 264 18.92 4.41 -19.47
C THR A 264 18.44 4.63 -20.89
N GLY A 265 17.14 4.92 -21.05
CA GLY A 265 16.53 5.12 -22.34
C GLY A 265 17.13 6.34 -23.03
N SER A 266 17.63 6.15 -24.24
CA SER A 266 18.15 7.21 -25.12
C SER A 266 17.23 7.50 -26.29
N GLY A 267 16.09 6.77 -26.38
CA GLY A 267 15.21 6.77 -27.54
C GLY A 267 15.71 5.87 -28.68
N ASN A 268 16.74 5.07 -28.42
CA ASN A 268 17.30 4.11 -29.36
C ASN A 268 16.86 2.69 -28.96
N ILE A 269 16.31 1.93 -29.92
CA ILE A 269 15.78 0.57 -29.70
C ILE A 269 16.80 -0.41 -29.08
N PHE A 270 18.10 -0.15 -29.24
CA PHE A 270 19.20 -0.96 -28.69
C PHE A 270 19.47 -0.68 -27.21
N GLN A 271 19.19 0.54 -26.74
CA GLN A 271 19.56 1.04 -25.41
C GLN A 271 18.39 1.09 -24.42
N ASP A 272 17.19 0.80 -24.92
CA ASP A 272 15.96 0.94 -24.15
C ASP A 272 15.52 -0.44 -23.63
N ASN A 273 14.97 -1.33 -24.47
CA ASN A 273 14.33 -2.57 -23.98
C ASN A 273 15.28 -3.71 -23.63
N PHE A 274 16.50 -3.76 -24.17
CA PHE A 274 17.43 -4.85 -23.89
C PHE A 274 18.23 -4.63 -22.60
N THR A 275 18.47 -3.38 -22.23
CA THR A 275 19.33 -2.99 -21.09
C THR A 275 18.56 -2.43 -19.91
N ARG A 276 17.22 -2.33 -20.00
CA ARG A 276 16.38 -1.71 -18.97
C ARG A 276 16.52 -2.40 -17.62
N LEU A 277 16.81 -1.63 -16.58
CA LEU A 277 16.72 -2.11 -15.20
C LEU A 277 15.29 -1.98 -14.67
N GLY A 278 14.89 -2.92 -13.82
CA GLY A 278 13.52 -3.10 -13.38
C GLY A 278 12.97 -1.98 -12.49
N TYR A 279 13.84 -1.13 -11.95
CA TYR A 279 13.49 0.04 -11.14
C TYR A 279 13.67 1.36 -11.89
N GLU A 280 13.90 1.32 -13.21
CA GLU A 280 13.96 2.53 -14.01
C GLU A 280 12.58 3.09 -14.32
N ALA A 281 12.40 4.36 -13.95
CA ALA A 281 11.32 5.22 -14.36
C ALA A 281 11.79 6.67 -14.35
N ASN A 282 11.24 7.48 -15.24
CA ASN A 282 11.54 8.90 -15.29
C ASN A 282 10.23 9.68 -15.42
N SER A 283 9.91 10.43 -14.37
CA SER A 283 8.80 11.38 -14.33
C SER A 283 9.30 12.81 -14.15
N ALA A 284 10.57 13.08 -14.45
CA ALA A 284 11.22 14.37 -14.19
C ALA A 284 11.05 14.85 -12.74
N ASN A 285 11.11 13.92 -11.78
CA ASN A 285 10.87 14.17 -10.34
C ASN A 285 9.44 14.65 -10.00
N THR A 286 8.47 14.46 -10.90
CA THR A 286 7.05 14.79 -10.63
C THR A 286 6.28 13.55 -10.21
N PHE A 287 5.33 13.71 -9.29
CA PHE A 287 4.44 12.61 -8.90
C PHE A 287 3.38 12.37 -9.96
N PHE A 288 3.15 11.11 -10.28
CA PHE A 288 2.03 10.66 -11.09
C PHE A 288 1.31 9.49 -10.41
N LEU A 289 0.05 9.29 -10.79
CA LEU A 289 -0.77 8.19 -10.33
C LEU A 289 -0.28 6.89 -11.00
N SER A 290 0.24 5.95 -10.22
CA SER A 290 0.65 4.62 -10.69
C SER A 290 -0.44 3.58 -10.52
N ASP A 291 -1.32 3.77 -9.53
CA ASP A 291 -2.38 2.82 -9.20
C ASP A 291 -3.61 3.57 -8.70
N LEU A 292 -4.78 3.18 -9.21
CA LEU A 292 -6.08 3.57 -8.68
C LEU A 292 -7.04 2.43 -8.95
N SER A 293 -7.11 1.50 -8.01
CA SER A 293 -7.92 0.30 -8.12
C SER A 293 -8.68 -0.02 -6.84
N TYR A 294 -9.92 -0.45 -7.00
CA TYR A 294 -10.77 -0.96 -5.95
C TYR A 294 -10.90 -2.47 -6.09
N ARG A 295 -10.57 -3.18 -5.00
CA ARG A 295 -10.64 -4.63 -4.89
C ARG A 295 -11.70 -4.99 -3.87
N PHE A 296 -12.57 -5.93 -4.18
CA PHE A 296 -13.59 -6.39 -3.25
C PHE A 296 -13.86 -7.88 -3.41
N MET A 297 -14.10 -8.56 -2.29
CA MET A 297 -14.46 -9.97 -2.30
C MET A 297 -15.93 -10.16 -2.68
N VAL A 298 -16.18 -11.20 -3.47
CA VAL A 298 -17.52 -11.71 -3.78
C VAL A 298 -17.55 -13.16 -3.30
N GLY A 299 -18.33 -13.42 -2.24
CA GLY A 299 -18.21 -14.67 -1.49
C GLY A 299 -16.86 -14.77 -0.76
N ASP A 300 -16.44 -16.00 -0.47
CA ASP A 300 -15.26 -16.25 0.38
C ASP A 300 -14.00 -16.61 -0.43
N ASN A 301 -14.13 -16.81 -1.74
CA ASN A 301 -13.05 -17.33 -2.59
C ASN A 301 -12.82 -16.54 -3.89
N ALA A 302 -13.56 -15.45 -4.14
CA ALA A 302 -13.38 -14.63 -5.33
C ALA A 302 -13.14 -13.15 -4.97
N VAL A 303 -12.21 -12.52 -5.67
CA VAL A 303 -11.92 -11.08 -5.60
C VAL A 303 -12.16 -10.48 -6.97
N PHE A 304 -12.88 -9.37 -7.02
CA PHE A 304 -13.02 -8.55 -8.21
C PHE A 304 -12.20 -7.28 -8.05
N ILE A 305 -11.65 -6.82 -9.17
CA ILE A 305 -10.77 -5.66 -9.27
C ILE A 305 -11.32 -4.76 -10.35
N VAL A 306 -11.49 -3.48 -10.05
CA VAL A 306 -11.83 -2.44 -11.02
C VAL A 306 -10.96 -1.23 -10.77
N GLY A 307 -10.42 -0.62 -11.82
CA GLY A 307 -9.54 0.52 -11.64
C GLY A 307 -9.33 1.31 -12.92
N THR A 308 -9.02 2.58 -12.74
CA THR A 308 -8.70 3.51 -13.83
C THR A 308 -7.19 3.64 -14.06
N GLU A 309 -6.38 3.03 -13.19
CA GLU A 309 -4.93 2.99 -13.29
C GLU A 309 -4.39 1.79 -12.48
N GLY A 310 -3.26 1.18 -12.90
CA GLY A 310 -2.65 0.03 -12.22
C GLY A 310 -3.38 -1.31 -12.38
N VAL A 311 -4.36 -1.43 -13.29
CA VAL A 311 -5.03 -2.72 -13.59
C VAL A 311 -4.48 -3.28 -14.90
N ASN A 312 -3.78 -4.41 -14.82
CA ASN A 312 -3.20 -5.13 -15.95
C ASN A 312 -2.88 -6.59 -15.56
N PRO A 313 -2.41 -7.45 -16.49
CA PRO A 313 -2.07 -8.84 -16.16
C PRO A 313 -1.09 -8.98 -15.00
N VAL A 314 -0.09 -8.09 -14.90
CA VAL A 314 0.92 -8.12 -13.83
C VAL A 314 0.32 -7.88 -12.44
N THR A 315 -0.68 -7.01 -12.30
CA THR A 315 -1.25 -6.64 -10.99
C THR A 315 -2.48 -7.45 -10.59
N VAL A 316 -3.13 -8.13 -11.56
CA VAL A 316 -4.30 -8.99 -11.35
C VAL A 316 -3.90 -10.45 -11.16
N PHE A 317 -2.92 -10.94 -11.91
CA PHE A 317 -2.53 -12.34 -11.85
C PHE A 317 -1.66 -12.63 -10.62
N ARG A 318 -1.97 -13.73 -9.91
CA ARG A 318 -1.09 -14.25 -8.85
C ARG A 318 0.13 -14.90 -9.51
N GLY A 319 1.26 -14.20 -9.54
CA GLY A 319 2.51 -14.74 -10.06
C GLY A 319 3.04 -15.90 -9.18
N PRO A 320 3.55 -17.01 -9.77
CA PRO A 320 4.15 -18.11 -9.01
C PRO A 320 5.58 -17.79 -8.53
N ASN A 321 6.23 -16.78 -9.12
CA ASN A 321 7.53 -16.29 -8.69
C ASN A 321 7.36 -15.25 -7.57
N ARG A 322 7.97 -15.48 -6.42
CA ARG A 322 7.95 -14.55 -5.27
C ARG A 322 9.04 -13.47 -5.33
N VAL A 323 9.91 -13.55 -6.34
CA VAL A 323 11.11 -12.73 -6.51
C VAL A 323 11.05 -12.02 -7.87
N GLU A 324 10.06 -11.14 -8.02
CA GLU A 324 9.78 -10.43 -9.29
C GLU A 324 9.62 -8.91 -9.14
N SER A 325 9.84 -8.34 -7.95
CA SER A 325 9.67 -6.91 -7.70
C SER A 325 10.92 -6.09 -8.05
N ALA A 326 10.72 -4.87 -8.51
CA ALA A 326 11.78 -3.89 -8.80
C ALA A 326 12.69 -3.56 -7.62
N GLY A 327 12.18 -3.61 -6.38
CA GLY A 327 12.95 -3.29 -5.17
C GLY A 327 13.60 -4.51 -4.50
N SER A 328 13.06 -5.72 -4.73
CA SER A 328 13.46 -6.89 -3.95
C SER A 328 13.83 -8.12 -4.78
N GLY A 329 13.55 -8.11 -6.08
CA GLY A 329 13.86 -9.20 -7.01
C GLY A 329 15.09 -8.90 -7.89
N PRO A 330 15.15 -9.45 -9.11
CA PRO A 330 16.26 -9.19 -10.02
C PRO A 330 16.36 -7.70 -10.39
N LEU A 331 17.53 -7.34 -10.92
CA LEU A 331 17.93 -6.00 -11.31
C LEU A 331 17.37 -5.62 -12.68
N SER A 332 17.35 -6.52 -13.66
CA SER A 332 16.80 -6.22 -14.99
C SER A 332 15.27 -6.27 -15.02
N ALA A 333 14.65 -5.46 -15.89
CA ALA A 333 13.22 -5.55 -16.15
C ALA A 333 12.85 -6.91 -16.75
N PHE A 334 13.67 -7.41 -17.68
CA PHE A 334 13.50 -8.71 -18.34
C PHE A 334 13.43 -9.88 -17.34
N ALA A 335 14.26 -9.90 -16.30
CA ALA A 335 14.36 -11.05 -15.41
C ALA A 335 13.22 -11.17 -14.40
N GLN A 336 12.44 -10.12 -14.17
CA GLN A 336 11.38 -10.12 -13.17
C GLN A 336 10.30 -11.16 -13.45
N ARG A 337 9.83 -11.22 -14.70
CA ARG A 337 8.64 -11.98 -15.07
C ARG A 337 8.63 -12.27 -16.57
N ASN A 338 7.74 -13.14 -17.00
CA ASN A 338 7.51 -13.40 -18.42
C ASN A 338 7.01 -12.13 -19.14
N PRO A 339 7.73 -11.60 -20.14
CA PRO A 339 7.36 -10.36 -20.84
C PRO A 339 5.99 -10.34 -21.50
N ILE A 340 5.39 -11.50 -21.80
CA ILE A 340 4.02 -11.55 -22.35
C ILE A 340 2.98 -10.92 -21.41
N LEU A 341 3.27 -10.83 -20.11
CA LEU A 341 2.39 -10.22 -19.12
C LEU A 341 2.32 -8.69 -19.23
N GLU A 342 3.25 -8.08 -19.96
CA GLU A 342 3.31 -6.63 -20.18
C GLU A 342 2.64 -6.19 -21.49
N LEU A 343 2.08 -7.13 -22.26
CA LEU A 343 1.47 -6.85 -23.57
C LEU A 343 0.45 -5.72 -23.48
N GLY A 344 0.49 -4.82 -24.46
CA GLY A 344 -0.45 -3.71 -24.62
C GLY A 344 -0.24 -2.53 -23.66
N ARG A 345 0.72 -2.61 -22.71
CA ARG A 345 0.97 -1.55 -21.69
C ARG A 345 -0.33 -1.07 -21.05
N SER A 346 -1.19 -2.01 -20.67
CA SER A 346 -2.50 -1.72 -20.12
C SER A 346 -2.43 -1.08 -18.73
N ARG A 347 -3.40 -0.21 -18.44
CA ARG A 347 -3.41 0.61 -17.20
C ARG A 347 -4.76 0.62 -16.49
N ALA A 348 -5.88 0.58 -17.21
CA ALA A 348 -7.21 0.58 -16.59
C ALA A 348 -8.05 -0.59 -17.06
N GLY A 349 -8.94 -1.07 -16.20
CA GLY A 349 -9.90 -2.07 -16.59
C GLY A 349 -10.48 -2.83 -15.41
N VAL A 350 -10.82 -4.09 -15.67
CA VAL A 350 -11.43 -5.00 -14.71
C VAL A 350 -10.70 -6.32 -14.69
N GLY A 351 -10.67 -6.94 -13.53
CA GLY A 351 -10.13 -8.27 -13.37
C GLY A 351 -10.82 -9.03 -12.24
N PHE A 352 -10.54 -10.31 -12.19
CA PHE A 352 -10.97 -11.16 -11.09
C PHE A 352 -9.87 -12.16 -10.74
N ASP A 353 -9.92 -12.62 -9.50
CA ASP A 353 -9.09 -13.69 -8.98
C ASP A 353 -9.97 -14.63 -8.16
N TRP A 354 -10.15 -15.85 -8.68
CA TRP A 354 -11.05 -16.83 -8.10
C TRP A 354 -10.30 -18.10 -7.72
N GLN A 355 -10.26 -18.39 -6.43
CA GLN A 355 -9.77 -19.65 -5.90
C GLN A 355 -10.85 -20.73 -6.05
N ILE A 356 -10.78 -21.45 -7.16
CA ILE A 356 -11.75 -22.51 -7.50
C ILE A 356 -11.58 -23.72 -6.57
N ALA A 357 -10.35 -23.99 -6.14
CA ALA A 357 -10.02 -25.01 -5.16
C ALA A 357 -8.79 -24.60 -4.33
N ASP A 358 -8.51 -25.29 -3.23
CA ASP A 358 -7.41 -24.96 -2.31
C ASP A 358 -6.05 -24.74 -3.00
N ARG A 359 -5.79 -25.47 -4.09
CA ARG A 359 -4.53 -25.44 -4.85
C ARG A 359 -4.68 -24.95 -6.30
N ILE A 360 -5.85 -24.42 -6.66
CA ILE A 360 -6.18 -24.00 -8.03
C ILE A 360 -6.85 -22.64 -8.01
N SER A 361 -6.29 -21.68 -8.75
CA SER A 361 -6.89 -20.36 -8.92
C SER A 361 -6.98 -19.99 -10.40
N LEU A 362 -8.11 -19.41 -10.78
CA LEU A 362 -8.34 -18.85 -12.10
C LEU A 362 -8.40 -17.33 -11.98
N GLN A 363 -7.59 -16.65 -12.75
CA GLN A 363 -7.60 -15.19 -12.84
C GLN A 363 -7.91 -14.75 -14.26
N GLY A 364 -8.59 -13.61 -14.38
CA GLY A 364 -8.90 -13.01 -15.66
C GLY A 364 -8.79 -11.50 -15.58
N VAL A 365 -8.38 -10.88 -16.67
CA VAL A 365 -8.25 -9.43 -16.78
C VAL A 365 -8.64 -8.95 -18.16
N TYR A 366 -9.31 -7.81 -18.21
CA TYR A 366 -9.42 -6.97 -19.38
C TYR A 366 -8.87 -5.59 -19.02
N ALA A 367 -7.89 -5.11 -19.76
CA ALA A 367 -7.28 -3.82 -19.48
C ALA A 367 -6.91 -3.04 -20.75
N ALA A 368 -7.30 -1.77 -20.79
CA ALA A 368 -7.02 -0.81 -21.85
C ALA A 368 -5.72 -0.04 -21.57
N GLY A 369 -4.99 0.29 -22.63
CA GLY A 369 -3.72 1.03 -22.63
C GLY A 369 -3.90 2.54 -22.53
N ASP A 370 -4.84 3.12 -23.30
CA ASP A 370 -5.16 4.55 -23.26
C ASP A 370 -6.65 4.80 -22.93
N PRO A 371 -7.08 4.46 -21.70
CA PRO A 371 -8.49 4.48 -21.29
C PRO A 371 -9.09 5.89 -21.21
N ALA A 372 -8.26 6.92 -20.96
CA ALA A 372 -8.71 8.29 -20.75
C ALA A 372 -8.91 9.06 -22.05
N ASN A 373 -8.38 8.55 -23.16
CA ASN A 373 -8.38 9.24 -24.44
C ASN A 373 -9.53 8.76 -25.33
N PRO A 374 -10.59 9.54 -25.54
CA PRO A 374 -11.72 9.11 -26.38
C PRO A 374 -11.37 9.07 -27.88
N THR A 375 -10.26 9.66 -28.32
CA THR A 375 -9.90 9.78 -29.74
C THR A 375 -8.38 9.85 -29.94
N THR A 376 -7.77 8.79 -30.47
CA THR A 376 -6.51 8.94 -31.20
C THR A 376 -6.78 8.87 -32.71
N LEU A 377 -6.41 9.95 -33.42
CA LEU A 377 -6.04 10.02 -34.85
C LEU A 377 -6.34 8.74 -35.67
N GLY A 378 -7.63 8.44 -35.93
CA GLY A 378 -8.06 7.37 -36.83
C GLY A 378 -8.04 5.92 -36.30
N ASN A 379 -7.67 5.66 -35.05
CA ASN A 379 -7.46 4.28 -34.52
C ASN A 379 -8.32 3.94 -33.29
N GLY A 380 -9.47 4.59 -33.07
CA GLY A 380 -10.30 4.34 -31.89
C GLY A 380 -9.65 4.85 -30.60
N GLY A 381 -10.42 4.93 -29.51
CA GLY A 381 -9.97 5.38 -28.20
C GLY A 381 -10.79 4.74 -27.08
N GLY A 382 -10.51 5.14 -25.84
CA GLY A 382 -11.19 4.67 -24.65
C GLY A 382 -10.90 3.20 -24.36
N LEU A 383 -11.87 2.54 -23.74
CA LEU A 383 -11.69 1.17 -23.26
C LEU A 383 -11.47 0.17 -24.40
N PHE A 384 -12.24 0.27 -25.49
CA PHE A 384 -12.29 -0.77 -26.54
C PHE A 384 -11.63 -0.38 -27.86
N GLY A 385 -11.39 0.92 -28.07
CA GLY A 385 -10.89 1.42 -29.34
C GLY A 385 -9.37 1.52 -29.42
N SER A 386 -8.67 1.60 -28.30
CA SER A 386 -7.20 1.73 -28.25
C SER A 386 -6.50 0.39 -27.96
N ASP A 387 -5.20 0.42 -27.69
CA ASP A 387 -4.46 -0.76 -27.21
C ASP A 387 -5.22 -1.42 -26.04
N TYR A 388 -5.42 -2.73 -26.08
CA TYR A 388 -6.04 -3.46 -24.98
C TYR A 388 -5.45 -4.86 -24.86
N THR A 389 -5.60 -5.43 -23.67
CA THR A 389 -5.19 -6.81 -23.38
C THR A 389 -6.30 -7.50 -22.59
N LEU A 390 -6.74 -8.64 -23.11
CA LEU A 390 -7.50 -9.65 -22.41
C LEU A 390 -6.53 -10.74 -21.97
N GLY A 391 -6.63 -11.23 -20.74
CA GLY A 391 -5.78 -12.31 -20.29
C GLY A 391 -6.49 -13.25 -19.34
N GLY A 392 -6.09 -14.51 -19.38
CA GLY A 392 -6.42 -15.53 -18.39
C GLY A 392 -5.16 -16.16 -17.83
N GLN A 393 -5.17 -16.43 -16.52
CA GLN A 393 -4.15 -17.22 -15.84
C GLN A 393 -4.80 -18.38 -15.09
N LEU A 394 -4.20 -19.56 -15.20
CA LEU A 394 -4.47 -20.69 -14.31
C LEU A 394 -3.25 -20.93 -13.42
N THR A 395 -3.40 -20.69 -12.12
CA THR A 395 -2.37 -20.99 -11.12
C THR A 395 -2.67 -22.35 -10.48
N LEU A 396 -1.65 -23.19 -10.39
CA LEU A 396 -1.69 -24.51 -9.78
C LEU A 396 -0.57 -24.62 -8.75
N THR A 397 -0.86 -25.18 -7.58
CA THR A 397 0.15 -25.50 -6.56
C THR A 397 0.12 -27.00 -6.22
N PRO A 398 0.56 -27.88 -7.14
CA PRO A 398 0.39 -29.33 -7.01
C PRO A 398 0.97 -29.91 -5.71
N THR A 399 2.03 -29.27 -5.19
CA THR A 399 2.65 -29.58 -3.90
C THR A 399 3.02 -28.27 -3.20
N ASP A 400 3.45 -28.34 -1.93
CA ASP A 400 3.92 -27.14 -1.19
C ASP A 400 5.31 -26.64 -1.64
N ALA A 401 5.92 -27.32 -2.61
CA ALA A 401 7.22 -26.98 -3.17
C ALA A 401 7.14 -26.54 -4.63
N ILE A 402 6.01 -26.72 -5.31
CA ILE A 402 5.87 -26.48 -6.74
C ILE A 402 4.69 -25.54 -6.98
N ASP A 403 4.99 -24.37 -7.55
CA ASP A 403 4.02 -23.40 -8.04
C ASP A 403 4.11 -23.35 -9.58
N VAL A 404 2.96 -23.42 -10.26
CA VAL A 404 2.86 -23.34 -11.72
C VAL A 404 1.83 -22.30 -12.10
N ALA A 405 2.11 -21.49 -13.12
CA ALA A 405 1.12 -20.64 -13.76
C ALA A 405 1.13 -20.85 -15.27
N LEU A 406 -0.06 -20.96 -15.87
CA LEU A 406 -0.28 -21.00 -17.30
C LEU A 406 -0.99 -19.72 -17.71
N TYR A 407 -0.55 -19.12 -18.82
CA TYR A 407 -1.05 -17.83 -19.30
C TYR A 407 -1.59 -17.97 -20.72
N TYR A 408 -2.71 -17.30 -20.98
CA TYR A 408 -3.13 -16.95 -22.33
C TYR A 408 -3.51 -15.47 -22.34
N LEU A 409 -2.97 -14.72 -23.29
CA LEU A 409 -3.29 -13.31 -23.49
C LEU A 409 -3.66 -13.07 -24.95
N HIS A 410 -4.64 -12.20 -25.13
CA HIS A 410 -5.05 -11.67 -26.40
C HIS A 410 -4.98 -10.14 -26.34
N ALA A 411 -4.17 -9.53 -27.19
CA ALA A 411 -3.93 -8.10 -27.18
C ALA A 411 -4.13 -7.47 -28.55
N TYR A 412 -4.76 -6.30 -28.58
CA TYR A 412 -4.71 -5.41 -29.72
C TYR A 412 -3.67 -4.33 -29.42
N THR A 413 -2.71 -4.14 -30.32
CA THR A 413 -1.70 -3.11 -30.17
C THR A 413 -1.53 -2.29 -31.44
N THR A 414 -1.21 -1.01 -31.27
CA THR A 414 -1.04 -0.04 -32.34
C THR A 414 0.40 0.42 -32.46
N GLY A 415 0.78 0.94 -33.63
CA GLY A 415 2.07 1.59 -33.81
C GLY A 415 3.25 0.63 -33.98
N GLY A 416 3.01 -0.59 -34.46
CA GLY A 416 4.06 -1.57 -34.77
C GLY A 416 4.76 -2.19 -33.57
N SER A 417 4.20 -2.07 -32.37
CA SER A 417 4.83 -2.53 -31.12
C SER A 417 3.90 -3.39 -30.28
N LEU A 418 4.49 -4.37 -29.58
CA LEU A 418 3.85 -5.20 -28.55
C LEU A 418 3.62 -4.43 -27.23
N LYS A 419 4.24 -3.25 -27.07
CA LYS A 419 4.20 -2.41 -25.86
C LYS A 419 4.77 -3.07 -24.61
N ILE A 420 5.63 -4.07 -24.77
CA ILE A 420 6.41 -4.68 -23.69
C ILE A 420 7.69 -3.90 -23.44
N SER A 421 8.30 -4.05 -22.26
CA SER A 421 9.50 -3.30 -21.88
C SER A 421 10.80 -4.11 -21.92
N SER A 422 10.81 -5.23 -22.64
CA SER A 422 11.99 -6.07 -22.85
C SER A 422 12.05 -6.69 -24.25
N GLY A 423 13.29 -6.87 -24.76
CA GLY A 423 13.55 -7.50 -26.05
C GLY A 423 12.95 -6.78 -27.26
N ASP A 424 12.61 -7.57 -28.29
CA ASP A 424 11.90 -7.14 -29.50
C ASP A 424 10.45 -6.73 -29.20
N SER A 425 10.29 -5.54 -28.60
CA SER A 425 8.98 -4.93 -28.39
C SER A 425 8.45 -4.25 -29.64
N LEU A 426 9.32 -3.80 -30.54
CA LEU A 426 8.92 -3.32 -31.86
C LEU A 426 8.98 -4.49 -32.84
N ILE A 427 7.85 -4.77 -33.49
CA ILE A 427 7.67 -5.89 -34.40
C ILE A 427 7.35 -5.44 -35.83
N SER A 428 7.13 -4.14 -36.04
CA SER A 428 6.97 -3.56 -37.37
C SER A 428 7.44 -2.10 -37.43
N ASN A 429 8.13 -1.74 -38.51
CA ASN A 429 8.48 -0.37 -38.86
C ASN A 429 7.41 0.21 -39.80
N GLY A 430 6.32 0.78 -39.27
CA GLY A 430 5.25 1.32 -40.13
C GLY A 430 3.89 1.64 -39.53
N GLY A 431 3.76 1.81 -38.21
CA GLY A 431 2.47 2.21 -37.63
C GLY A 431 1.36 1.14 -37.68
N ALA A 432 1.69 -0.08 -38.14
CA ALA A 432 0.74 -1.18 -38.26
C ALA A 432 0.13 -1.57 -36.91
N ASN A 433 -1.12 -2.04 -36.94
CA ASN A 433 -1.83 -2.55 -35.78
C ASN A 433 -1.87 -4.07 -35.82
N PHE A 434 -1.80 -4.69 -34.65
CA PHE A 434 -1.68 -6.13 -34.49
C PHE A 434 -2.73 -6.67 -33.54
N LEU A 435 -3.34 -7.80 -33.93
CA LEU A 435 -4.00 -8.71 -32.98
C LEU A 435 -3.01 -9.81 -32.61
N THR A 436 -2.74 -9.91 -31.32
CA THR A 436 -1.67 -10.72 -30.77
C THR A 436 -2.21 -11.75 -29.80
N ASP A 437 -1.94 -13.03 -30.09
CA ASP A 437 -2.18 -14.12 -29.17
C ASP A 437 -0.85 -14.55 -28.54
N ALA A 438 -0.80 -14.61 -27.21
CA ALA A 438 0.36 -15.04 -26.47
C ALA A 438 0.02 -16.17 -25.50
N ILE A 439 0.87 -17.19 -25.47
CA ILE A 439 0.81 -18.29 -24.52
C ILE A 439 2.11 -18.34 -23.74
N GLY A 440 2.02 -18.75 -22.48
CA GLY A 440 3.21 -18.97 -21.69
C GLY A 440 2.97 -19.79 -20.45
N ALA A 441 4.07 -20.10 -19.78
CA ALA A 441 4.04 -20.76 -18.49
C ALA A 441 5.18 -20.26 -17.60
N THR A 442 4.98 -20.38 -16.29
CA THR A 442 6.01 -20.21 -15.27
C THR A 442 5.95 -21.39 -14.31
N LEU A 443 7.11 -21.93 -13.96
CA LEU A 443 7.30 -22.95 -12.95
C LEU A 443 8.25 -22.42 -11.90
N ASN A 444 7.91 -22.62 -10.63
CA ASN A 444 8.77 -22.33 -9.50
C ASN A 444 8.85 -23.58 -8.61
N TRP A 445 10.06 -24.10 -8.41
CA TRP A 445 10.30 -25.34 -7.68
C TRP A 445 11.31 -25.11 -6.55
N ARG A 446 10.80 -25.14 -5.31
CA ARG A 446 11.58 -25.10 -4.08
C ARG A 446 12.23 -26.46 -3.84
N LEU A 447 13.42 -26.66 -4.41
CA LEU A 447 14.24 -27.87 -4.23
C LEU A 447 14.63 -28.10 -2.77
N SER A 448 14.88 -27.00 -2.03
CA SER A 448 15.12 -27.01 -0.59
C SER A 448 14.72 -25.66 0.02
N PRO A 449 14.72 -25.49 1.35
CA PRO A 449 14.49 -24.17 1.97
C PRO A 449 15.45 -23.06 1.52
N TYR A 450 16.64 -23.42 1.01
CA TYR A 450 17.71 -22.50 0.62
C TYR A 450 17.98 -22.45 -0.89
N LEU A 451 17.22 -23.21 -1.68
CA LEU A 451 17.40 -23.29 -3.12
C LEU A 451 16.06 -23.43 -3.83
N THR A 452 15.79 -22.48 -4.70
CA THR A 452 14.62 -22.48 -5.57
C THR A 452 15.08 -22.39 -7.02
N LEU A 453 14.65 -23.35 -7.84
CA LEU A 453 14.80 -23.33 -9.28
C LEU A 453 13.50 -22.82 -9.88
N GLY A 454 13.56 -21.83 -10.76
CA GLY A 454 12.40 -21.37 -11.50
C GLY A 454 12.68 -21.20 -12.97
N THR A 455 11.62 -21.19 -13.76
CA THR A 455 11.68 -20.98 -15.20
C THR A 455 10.38 -20.39 -15.70
N TRP A 456 10.45 -19.64 -16.79
CA TRP A 456 9.28 -19.26 -17.56
C TRP A 456 9.60 -19.21 -19.04
N GLY A 457 8.56 -19.30 -19.86
CA GLY A 457 8.64 -19.23 -21.31
C GLY A 457 7.37 -18.66 -21.92
N GLY A 458 7.53 -17.93 -23.02
CA GLY A 458 6.46 -17.29 -23.76
C GLY A 458 6.61 -17.48 -25.26
N TYR A 459 5.48 -17.65 -25.94
CA TYR A 459 5.35 -17.61 -27.38
C TYR A 459 4.24 -16.62 -27.74
N THR A 460 4.50 -15.77 -28.71
CA THR A 460 3.57 -14.73 -29.15
C THR A 460 3.41 -14.80 -30.65
N LYS A 461 2.18 -14.73 -31.15
CA LYS A 461 1.85 -14.61 -32.58
C LYS A 461 1.01 -13.35 -32.80
N SER A 462 1.55 -12.42 -33.58
CA SER A 462 0.94 -11.14 -33.89
C SER A 462 0.54 -11.10 -35.36
N ASN A 463 -0.76 -10.99 -35.63
CA ASN A 463 -1.32 -10.85 -36.96
C ASN A 463 -1.56 -9.37 -37.25
N ALA A 464 -1.00 -8.85 -38.35
CA ALA A 464 -1.26 -7.49 -38.79
C ALA A 464 -2.72 -7.37 -39.25
N VAL A 465 -3.44 -6.37 -38.73
CA VAL A 465 -4.85 -6.13 -39.04
C VAL A 465 -5.11 -4.76 -39.66
N ASN A 466 -4.17 -3.83 -39.52
CA ASN A 466 -4.19 -2.54 -40.19
C ASN A 466 -2.76 -2.08 -40.47
N GLY A 467 -2.53 -1.37 -41.57
CA GLY A 467 -1.23 -0.80 -41.91
C GLY A 467 -0.15 -1.82 -42.28
N ALA A 468 -0.45 -3.11 -42.43
CA ALA A 468 0.37 -4.15 -43.06
C ALA A 468 -0.48 -5.42 -43.24
N ASN A 469 0.04 -6.41 -43.97
CA ASN A 469 -0.51 -7.77 -44.01
C ASN A 469 0.57 -8.77 -43.58
N GLY A 470 0.18 -9.87 -42.94
CA GLY A 470 1.10 -10.93 -42.51
C GLY A 470 1.17 -11.09 -41.00
N THR A 471 2.18 -11.80 -40.54
CA THR A 471 2.33 -12.29 -39.16
C THR A 471 3.75 -12.13 -38.66
N VAL A 472 3.89 -11.90 -37.36
CA VAL A 472 5.17 -11.89 -36.64
C VAL A 472 5.05 -12.84 -35.45
N GLU A 473 6.03 -13.69 -35.26
CA GLU A 473 6.09 -14.64 -34.15
C GLU A 473 7.33 -14.35 -33.30
N THR A 474 7.14 -14.30 -31.98
CA THR A 474 8.24 -14.08 -31.02
C THR A 474 8.30 -15.17 -29.95
N THR A 475 9.51 -15.42 -29.45
CA THR A 475 9.75 -16.36 -28.34
C THR A 475 10.65 -15.75 -27.28
N ASN A 476 10.41 -16.11 -26.02
CA ASN A 476 11.22 -15.71 -24.88
C ASN A 476 11.24 -16.81 -23.83
N TRP A 477 12.30 -16.86 -23.03
CA TRP A 477 12.41 -17.80 -21.92
C TRP A 477 13.44 -17.35 -20.89
N MET A 478 13.34 -17.89 -19.68
CA MET A 478 14.31 -17.71 -18.60
C MET A 478 14.37 -18.97 -17.75
N VAL A 479 15.56 -19.28 -17.25
CA VAL A 479 15.81 -20.21 -16.15
C VAL A 479 16.58 -19.45 -15.08
N TYR A 480 16.21 -19.64 -13.83
CA TYR A 480 16.85 -18.92 -12.72
C TYR A 480 16.97 -19.77 -11.47
N LEU A 481 17.99 -19.46 -10.69
CA LEU A 481 18.23 -19.96 -9.36
C LEU A 481 18.11 -18.81 -8.37
N ASN A 482 17.30 -19.02 -7.35
CA ASN A 482 17.22 -18.16 -6.17
C ASN A 482 17.78 -18.90 -4.98
N LEU A 483 18.64 -18.23 -4.22
CA LEU A 483 19.33 -18.73 -3.03
C LEU A 483 18.91 -17.88 -1.82
N PRO A 484 17.73 -18.15 -1.21
CA PRO A 484 17.31 -17.46 0.01
C PRO A 484 18.28 -17.70 1.15
N ASP A 485 18.46 -16.68 1.98
CA ASP A 485 19.33 -16.70 3.16
C ASP A 485 20.81 -17.02 2.86
N LEU A 486 21.24 -16.83 1.60
CA LEU A 486 22.63 -17.03 1.20
C LEU A 486 23.56 -16.12 2.01
N PHE A 487 24.53 -16.72 2.71
CA PHE A 487 25.48 -16.03 3.60
C PHE A 487 24.86 -15.19 4.73
N GLY A 488 23.57 -15.35 5.03
CA GLY A 488 22.92 -14.66 6.15
C GLY A 488 21.41 -14.57 6.01
N ARG A 489 20.70 -14.56 7.14
CA ARG A 489 19.24 -14.51 7.19
C ARG A 489 18.69 -13.24 6.53
N GLY A 490 17.72 -13.39 5.65
CA GLY A 490 17.07 -12.33 4.89
C GLY A 490 17.78 -11.93 3.59
N ASN A 491 19.01 -12.41 3.38
CA ASN A 491 19.75 -12.18 2.15
C ASN A 491 19.19 -13.02 1.00
N LEU A 492 19.55 -12.66 -0.23
CA LEU A 492 19.12 -13.40 -1.42
C LEU A 492 20.21 -13.33 -2.50
N GLY A 493 20.71 -14.48 -2.95
CA GLY A 493 21.49 -14.59 -4.17
C GLY A 493 20.59 -14.99 -5.35
N GLY A 494 20.88 -14.46 -6.54
CA GLY A 494 20.17 -14.83 -7.76
C GLY A 494 21.11 -15.02 -8.95
N ILE A 495 20.85 -16.07 -9.74
CA ILE A 495 21.52 -16.33 -11.02
C ILE A 495 20.43 -16.58 -12.07
N TYR A 496 20.39 -15.74 -13.10
CA TYR A 496 19.32 -15.74 -14.10
C TYR A 496 19.94 -15.84 -15.48
N VAL A 497 19.41 -16.75 -16.32
CA VAL A 497 19.86 -16.95 -17.70
C VAL A 497 18.65 -17.10 -18.61
N GLY A 498 18.56 -16.29 -19.67
CA GLY A 498 17.39 -16.30 -20.54
C GLY A 498 17.59 -15.61 -21.88
N GLN A 499 16.57 -15.74 -22.73
CA GLN A 499 16.47 -15.04 -24.01
C GLN A 499 15.30 -14.04 -23.93
N PRO A 500 15.54 -12.73 -24.08
CA PRO A 500 14.47 -11.76 -24.25
C PRO A 500 13.64 -12.03 -25.51
N PRO A 501 12.43 -11.46 -25.60
CA PRO A 501 11.57 -11.60 -26.77
C PRO A 501 12.35 -11.41 -28.06
N LYS A 502 12.39 -12.48 -28.88
CA LYS A 502 13.08 -12.55 -30.16
C LYS A 502 12.07 -12.81 -31.25
N ILE A 503 12.09 -12.05 -32.33
CA ILE A 503 11.35 -12.39 -33.55
C ILE A 503 11.96 -13.65 -34.20
N VAL A 504 11.19 -14.72 -34.23
CA VAL A 504 11.58 -16.03 -34.82
C VAL A 504 10.99 -16.25 -36.20
N SER A 505 9.95 -15.52 -36.56
CA SER A 505 9.36 -15.50 -37.90
C SER A 505 8.67 -14.17 -38.12
N SER A 506 8.79 -13.61 -39.32
CA SER A 506 8.09 -12.39 -39.73
C SER A 506 7.87 -12.44 -41.22
N ASN A 507 6.63 -12.36 -41.68
CA ASN A 507 6.29 -12.34 -43.12
C ASN A 507 5.40 -11.15 -43.49
N LEU A 508 5.64 -10.02 -42.83
CA LEU A 508 4.91 -8.79 -43.13
C LEU A 508 5.14 -8.36 -44.58
N SER A 509 4.08 -7.87 -45.22
CA SER A 509 4.12 -7.34 -46.58
C SER A 509 5.07 -6.14 -46.72
N PHE A 510 5.25 -5.38 -45.64
CA PHE A 510 6.27 -4.36 -45.48
C PHE A 510 6.58 -4.12 -43.99
N GLY A 511 7.68 -3.43 -43.70
CA GLY A 511 8.00 -3.02 -42.34
C GLY A 511 8.48 -4.16 -41.43
N ASN A 512 8.95 -5.29 -41.96
CA ASN A 512 9.63 -6.29 -41.13
C ASN A 512 10.84 -5.64 -40.41
N VAL A 513 11.15 -6.13 -39.22
CA VAL A 513 12.32 -5.76 -38.43
C VAL A 513 13.16 -7.01 -38.11
N PRO A 514 14.49 -6.90 -37.93
CA PRO A 514 15.28 -5.67 -37.94
C PRO A 514 15.83 -5.35 -39.33
N SER A 515 15.89 -4.07 -39.68
CA SER A 515 16.81 -3.56 -40.72
C SER A 515 17.06 -2.06 -40.60
N ALA A 516 17.24 -1.58 -39.36
CA ALA A 516 17.43 -0.19 -38.95
C ALA A 516 16.18 0.71 -38.96
N ILE A 517 15.91 1.31 -37.79
CA ILE A 517 15.04 2.48 -37.64
C ILE A 517 15.96 3.69 -37.66
N GLY A 518 15.86 4.53 -38.69
CA GLY A 518 16.48 5.87 -38.69
C GLY A 518 17.84 6.02 -39.35
N LEU A 519 18.38 5.02 -40.06
CA LEU A 519 19.58 5.20 -40.90
C LEU A 519 19.20 5.42 -42.37
N ASN A 520 19.72 6.50 -42.96
CA ASN A 520 19.59 6.76 -44.40
C ASN A 520 20.28 5.65 -45.20
N GLY A 521 19.55 5.02 -46.13
CA GLY A 521 20.11 4.07 -47.11
C GLY A 521 20.01 2.59 -46.74
N VAL A 522 19.36 2.22 -45.63
CA VAL A 522 19.12 0.81 -45.27
C VAL A 522 17.73 0.38 -45.74
N ALA A 523 17.65 -0.73 -46.47
CA ALA A 523 16.40 -1.25 -47.04
C ALA A 523 15.43 -1.76 -45.97
N PHE A 524 14.12 -1.71 -46.28
CA PHE A 524 13.06 -2.32 -45.48
C PHE A 524 13.36 -3.79 -45.16
N GLY A 525 12.99 -4.24 -43.94
CA GLY A 525 13.46 -5.51 -43.44
C GLY A 525 12.98 -6.68 -44.28
N SER A 526 13.84 -7.69 -44.37
CA SER A 526 13.51 -8.94 -45.04
C SER A 526 12.60 -9.79 -44.16
N VAL A 527 11.72 -10.55 -44.81
CA VAL A 527 10.96 -11.64 -44.21
C VAL A 527 11.93 -12.61 -43.51
N GLY A 528 11.53 -13.12 -42.34
CA GLY A 528 12.23 -14.17 -41.61
C GLY A 528 12.55 -13.83 -40.16
N SER A 529 13.37 -14.66 -39.53
CA SER A 529 13.78 -14.54 -38.12
C SER A 529 14.88 -13.50 -37.93
N GLN A 530 15.05 -13.05 -36.68
CA GLN A 530 16.30 -12.43 -36.22
C GLN A 530 17.52 -13.33 -36.48
N PRO A 531 18.68 -12.76 -36.85
CA PRO A 531 19.85 -13.53 -37.31
C PRO A 531 20.62 -14.25 -36.19
N ALA A 532 20.55 -13.77 -34.94
CA ALA A 532 21.15 -14.42 -33.77
C ALA A 532 20.17 -14.45 -32.58
N SER A 533 20.64 -14.81 -31.40
CA SER A 533 19.85 -14.81 -30.16
C SER A 533 20.60 -14.10 -29.05
N THR A 534 20.00 -13.04 -28.51
CA THR A 534 20.48 -12.39 -27.29
C THR A 534 20.44 -13.38 -26.13
N THR A 535 21.55 -13.55 -25.42
CA THR A 535 21.58 -14.31 -24.16
C THR A 535 21.81 -13.34 -23.02
N HIS A 536 20.84 -13.26 -22.11
CA HIS A 536 20.90 -12.49 -20.88
C HIS A 536 21.43 -13.36 -19.76
N VAL A 537 22.48 -12.90 -19.08
CA VAL A 537 22.98 -13.51 -17.85
C VAL A 537 23.04 -12.45 -16.78
N GLU A 538 22.43 -12.71 -15.65
CA GLU A 538 22.39 -11.78 -14.52
C GLU A 538 22.75 -12.48 -13.22
N LEU A 539 23.61 -11.83 -12.45
CA LEU A 539 24.00 -12.26 -11.11
C LEU A 539 23.79 -11.09 -10.14
N PHE A 540 23.10 -11.35 -9.04
CA PHE A 540 22.90 -10.36 -8.00
C PHE A 540 22.96 -10.97 -6.60
N TYR A 541 23.27 -10.13 -5.62
CA TYR A 541 23.23 -10.49 -4.22
C TYR A 541 22.60 -9.37 -3.41
N ARG A 542 21.41 -9.62 -2.86
CA ARG A 542 20.71 -8.69 -1.97
C ARG A 542 21.16 -8.94 -0.53
N TYR A 543 21.94 -8.01 -0.02
CA TYR A 543 22.34 -7.93 1.38
C TYR A 543 21.30 -7.12 2.18
N ARG A 544 20.66 -7.76 3.15
CA ARG A 544 19.69 -7.12 4.05
C ARG A 544 20.43 -6.49 5.23
N ILE A 545 20.50 -5.17 5.25
CA ILE A 545 21.15 -4.40 6.32
C ILE A 545 20.25 -4.34 7.56
N SER A 546 18.95 -4.12 7.34
CA SER A 546 17.93 -4.10 8.39
C SER A 546 16.61 -4.61 7.83
N ASP A 547 15.55 -4.57 8.63
CA ASP A 547 14.21 -4.97 8.17
C ASP A 547 13.65 -4.08 7.06
N ASN A 548 14.14 -2.86 6.95
CA ASN A 548 13.62 -1.84 6.05
C ASN A 548 14.64 -1.41 4.98
N ILE A 549 15.87 -1.93 5.01
CA ILE A 549 16.96 -1.49 4.13
C ILE A 549 17.70 -2.70 3.56
N SER A 550 17.84 -2.73 2.24
CA SER A 550 18.68 -3.70 1.55
C SER A 550 19.54 -3.04 0.48
N ILE A 551 20.72 -3.61 0.24
CA ILE A 551 21.62 -3.22 -0.85
C ILE A 551 21.84 -4.44 -1.75
N THR A 552 21.65 -4.25 -3.05
CA THR A 552 21.74 -5.28 -4.08
C THR A 552 22.78 -4.89 -5.12
N PRO A 553 24.07 -5.22 -4.94
CA PRO A 553 25.01 -5.27 -6.04
C PRO A 553 24.61 -6.34 -7.06
N GLY A 554 24.93 -6.09 -8.32
CA GLY A 554 24.92 -7.13 -9.34
C GLY A 554 25.52 -6.70 -10.66
N VAL A 555 25.63 -7.69 -11.55
CA VAL A 555 26.22 -7.57 -12.88
C VAL A 555 25.33 -8.29 -13.88
N ILE A 556 25.18 -7.71 -15.07
CA ILE A 556 24.42 -8.26 -16.18
C ILE A 556 25.34 -8.32 -17.40
N PHE A 557 25.31 -9.45 -18.10
CA PHE A 557 25.95 -9.66 -19.39
C PHE A 557 24.88 -9.92 -20.44
N LEU A 558 24.92 -9.18 -21.54
CA LEU A 558 24.08 -9.38 -22.71
C LEU A 558 24.95 -9.77 -23.89
N PHE A 559 24.95 -11.06 -24.23
CA PHE A 559 25.63 -11.58 -25.41
C PHE A 559 24.74 -11.42 -26.63
N ASN A 560 25.32 -11.05 -27.78
CA ASN A 560 24.61 -10.83 -29.04
C ASN A 560 23.39 -9.90 -28.89
N PRO A 561 23.54 -8.70 -28.28
CA PRO A 561 22.43 -7.81 -28.00
C PRO A 561 21.65 -7.46 -29.28
N VAL A 562 20.34 -7.31 -29.13
CA VAL A 562 19.39 -7.09 -30.24
C VAL A 562 19.39 -8.23 -31.25
N HIS A 563 19.72 -9.43 -30.79
CA HIS A 563 19.70 -10.64 -31.58
C HIS A 563 20.66 -10.60 -32.77
N THR A 564 21.82 -9.97 -32.55
CA THR A 564 22.86 -9.75 -33.57
C THR A 564 24.19 -10.34 -33.13
N SER A 565 24.79 -11.24 -33.91
CA SER A 565 26.02 -11.95 -33.55
C SER A 565 27.31 -11.13 -33.71
N THR A 566 27.23 -10.02 -34.45
CA THR A 566 28.33 -9.09 -34.71
C THR A 566 28.45 -7.99 -33.67
N SER A 567 27.42 -7.80 -32.82
CA SER A 567 27.42 -6.81 -31.74
C SER A 567 28.32 -7.25 -30.58
N ASP A 568 29.02 -6.29 -29.97
CA ASP A 568 29.80 -6.51 -28.76
C ASP A 568 28.90 -6.85 -27.57
N THR A 569 29.43 -7.62 -26.62
CA THR A 569 28.72 -7.93 -25.37
C THR A 569 28.54 -6.67 -24.53
N ILE A 570 27.31 -6.42 -24.07
CA ILE A 570 27.03 -5.34 -23.09
C ILE A 570 27.26 -5.88 -21.69
N THR A 571 28.06 -5.17 -20.91
CA THR A 571 28.24 -5.45 -19.47
C THR A 571 27.69 -4.29 -18.67
N ILE A 572 26.73 -4.58 -17.78
CA ILE A 572 26.09 -3.61 -16.89
C ILE A 572 26.50 -3.93 -15.46
N GLY A 573 26.98 -2.93 -14.74
CA GLY A 573 27.22 -3.00 -13.29
C GLY A 573 26.26 -2.10 -12.55
N THR A 574 25.68 -2.59 -11.45
CA THR A 574 24.78 -1.76 -10.65
C THR A 574 24.79 -2.10 -9.16
N ILE A 575 24.47 -1.10 -8.35
CA ILE A 575 24.14 -1.22 -6.93
C ILE A 575 22.76 -0.58 -6.74
N ARG A 576 21.79 -1.38 -6.31
CA ARG A 576 20.44 -0.94 -5.95
C ARG A 576 20.28 -0.94 -4.43
N THR A 577 20.00 0.21 -3.84
CA THR A 577 19.61 0.33 -2.44
C THR A 577 18.10 0.51 -2.35
N THR A 578 17.42 -0.30 -1.54
CA THR A 578 15.96 -0.23 -1.38
C THR A 578 15.61 -0.01 0.07
N PHE A 579 14.84 1.06 0.31
CA PHE A 579 14.18 1.38 1.56
C PHE A 579 12.70 0.98 1.46
N THR A 580 12.16 0.27 2.44
CA THR A 580 10.75 -0.10 2.52
C THR A 580 10.16 0.39 3.84
N PHE A 581 8.99 1.03 3.82
CA PHE A 581 8.37 1.61 5.02
C PHE A 581 6.85 1.52 5.01
#